data_AF-X0KBV2-F1
#
_entry.id   AF-X0KBV2-F1
#
_cell.length_a   1.000
_cell.length_b   1.000
_cell.length_c   1.000
_cell.angle_alpha   90.00
_cell.angle_beta   90.00
_cell.angle_gamma   90.00
#
_symmetry.space_group_name_H-M   'P 1'
#
loop_
_entity.id
_entity.type
_entity.pdbx_description
1 polymer ?
#
loop_
_entity_poly.entity_id
_entity_poly.type
_entity_poly.pdbx_seq_one_letter_code
_entity_poly.pdbx_strand_id
1 'polypeptide(L)'
;MSAPGSGPSVPPTPDVTAMNPERVRMLSEAPREKSPKPAPVVKREESLVPFRVTGANRDALGDWSNRSSRGSQKSDGGSIKRSISELMMEAKEKRAQQEKKPKIAPVKKYYTDIQPLGRAPLPDDSTHYLTSLLRNRNLNLCLQAAPNKKNDAPGKPKTYTFLISNAGMVQHEKLSMLGHTRALPLSLHDQDISSSDGAITRTVIGELLEDVWPRLTKSDKYSYARQLRNLLHKMRNESKQGPNYPLGSIESGTYSLLQDKHPDHTYYAIRPSPSQKQFMALLMSTLYESVPKAVAKALITQFRNDYPSVLTHGALCPKNIVVSNNTISWILGWDCAGQYPVWWEYARFFEARTTEANSDWYSYAAEIFEEEFPAELAAYQGIARCQQP
;
A
#
# COMPACT_ATOMS: atom_id res chain seq x y z
N MET A 1 58.07 -32.48 -34.42
CA MET A 1 59.38 -31.98 -33.95
C MET A 1 59.11 -30.72 -33.16
N SER A 2 59.52 -30.72 -31.89
CA SER A 2 59.19 -29.73 -30.87
C SER A 2 60.20 -28.58 -30.82
N ALA A 3 59.73 -27.40 -30.37
CA ALA A 3 60.37 -26.35 -29.56
C ALA A 3 60.14 -24.92 -30.12
N PRO A 4 60.25 -23.84 -29.32
CA PRO A 4 60.16 -23.72 -27.85
C PRO A 4 59.16 -22.63 -27.37
N GLY A 5 58.88 -22.64 -26.07
CA GLY A 5 57.88 -21.79 -25.41
C GLY A 5 58.27 -20.32 -25.18
N SER A 6 57.24 -19.50 -25.03
CA SER A 6 57.32 -18.10 -24.59
C SER A 6 57.15 -18.02 -23.07
N GLY A 7 58.24 -17.67 -22.38
CA GLY A 7 58.20 -17.25 -20.98
C GLY A 7 57.51 -15.89 -20.80
N PRO A 8 57.09 -15.54 -19.57
CA PRO A 8 56.37 -14.31 -19.29
C PRO A 8 57.27 -13.08 -19.45
N SER A 9 56.72 -12.08 -20.15
CA SER A 9 57.30 -10.77 -20.40
C SER A 9 57.57 -10.00 -19.09
N VAL A 10 58.83 -9.66 -18.84
CA VAL A 10 59.25 -8.71 -17.81
C VAL A 10 58.89 -7.29 -18.27
N PRO A 11 58.16 -6.49 -17.47
CA PRO A 11 57.84 -5.11 -17.83
C PRO A 11 59.09 -4.20 -17.71
N PRO A 12 59.19 -3.14 -18.52
CA PRO A 12 60.38 -2.28 -18.54
C PRO A 12 60.51 -1.46 -17.26
N THR A 13 61.73 -1.35 -16.74
CA THR A 13 62.11 -0.42 -15.67
C THR A 13 61.87 1.02 -16.11
N PRO A 14 61.19 1.86 -15.31
CA PRO A 14 60.98 3.26 -15.65
C PRO A 14 62.30 4.05 -15.56
N ASP A 15 62.57 4.79 -16.62
CA ASP A 15 63.65 5.77 -16.73
C ASP A 15 63.44 6.89 -15.69
N VAL A 16 64.39 7.03 -14.76
CA VAL A 16 64.30 7.91 -13.59
C VAL A 16 65.03 9.25 -13.79
N THR A 17 65.42 9.58 -15.02
CA THR A 17 66.25 10.77 -15.30
C THR A 17 65.55 12.13 -15.15
N ALA A 18 64.28 12.16 -14.72
CA ALA A 18 63.53 13.40 -14.51
C ALA A 18 62.77 13.49 -13.16
N MET A 19 63.33 12.92 -12.08
CA MET A 19 62.75 13.07 -10.73
C MET A 19 63.64 13.86 -9.77
N ASN A 20 63.02 14.86 -9.13
CA ASN A 20 63.59 15.76 -8.13
C ASN A 20 64.26 14.97 -6.96
N PRO A 21 65.55 15.23 -6.64
CA PRO A 21 66.33 14.46 -5.66
C PRO A 21 65.77 14.49 -4.23
N GLU A 22 64.95 15.48 -3.86
CA GLU A 22 64.30 15.56 -2.55
C GLU A 22 63.24 14.44 -2.36
N ARG A 23 62.66 13.92 -3.44
CA ARG A 23 61.57 12.92 -3.37
C ARG A 23 62.07 11.48 -3.20
N VAL A 24 63.34 11.21 -3.55
CA VAL A 24 63.98 9.90 -3.39
C VAL A 24 64.39 9.67 -1.93
N ARG A 25 64.75 10.75 -1.24
CA ARG A 25 65.25 10.72 0.15
C ARG A 25 64.13 10.49 1.18
N MET A 26 62.89 10.92 0.88
CA MET A 26 61.73 10.63 1.73
C MET A 26 61.26 9.17 1.68
N LEU A 27 61.58 8.42 0.62
CA LEU A 27 61.15 7.02 0.45
C LEU A 27 62.12 6.01 1.07
N SER A 28 63.32 6.43 1.49
CA SER A 28 64.34 5.56 2.10
C SER A 28 64.28 5.45 3.63
N GLU A 29 63.45 6.24 4.33
CA GLU A 29 63.49 6.37 5.80
C GLU A 29 62.24 5.83 6.55
N ALA A 30 61.37 5.04 5.92
CA ALA A 30 60.23 4.43 6.61
C ALA A 30 60.61 3.07 7.30
N PRO A 31 60.31 2.84 8.60
CA PRO A 31 60.81 1.68 9.35
C PRO A 31 60.19 0.33 8.95
N ARG A 32 61.01 -0.72 8.96
CA ARG A 32 60.63 -2.14 8.81
C ARG A 32 60.42 -2.79 10.19
N GLU A 33 59.22 -3.30 10.50
CA GLU A 33 59.02 -4.25 11.60
C GLU A 33 58.09 -5.45 11.26
N LYS A 34 58.71 -6.64 11.33
CA LYS A 34 58.32 -8.00 11.80
C LYS A 34 56.89 -8.59 11.57
N SER A 35 56.86 -9.77 10.94
CA SER A 35 55.76 -10.78 10.89
C SER A 35 55.73 -11.67 12.16
N PRO A 36 54.60 -12.37 12.56
CA PRO A 36 54.03 -13.53 11.81
C PRO A 36 52.49 -13.89 11.93
N LYS A 37 51.91 -14.47 10.83
CA LYS A 37 50.81 -15.50 10.61
C LYS A 37 49.45 -15.55 11.40
N PRO A 38 48.38 -16.23 10.89
CA PRO A 38 47.61 -16.11 9.62
C PRO A 38 46.07 -15.84 9.83
N ALA A 39 45.31 -15.71 8.74
CA ALA A 39 43.96 -15.12 8.56
C ALA A 39 42.76 -15.75 9.32
N PRO A 40 41.59 -15.06 9.40
CA PRO A 40 40.58 -15.22 8.34
C PRO A 40 39.78 -13.96 7.90
N VAL A 41 39.42 -14.00 6.61
CA VAL A 41 38.12 -13.60 5.99
C VAL A 41 37.70 -12.12 5.96
N VAL A 42 37.87 -11.56 4.75
CA VAL A 42 37.00 -10.64 3.99
C VAL A 42 35.93 -9.88 4.77
N LYS A 43 36.10 -8.55 4.91
CA LYS A 43 34.99 -7.60 5.07
C LYS A 43 34.75 -6.90 3.74
N ARG A 44 33.54 -7.09 3.19
CA ARG A 44 32.99 -6.30 2.09
C ARG A 44 31.90 -5.39 2.65
N GLU A 45 31.96 -4.16 2.16
CA GLU A 45 31.11 -2.97 2.32
C GLU A 45 29.65 -3.13 2.77
N GLU A 46 29.29 -2.20 3.67
CA GLU A 46 28.07 -1.38 3.70
C GLU A 46 26.76 -2.06 3.24
N SER A 47 26.12 -2.72 4.21
CA SER A 47 24.71 -3.10 4.12
C SER A 47 23.81 -1.85 4.12
N LEU A 48 22.94 -1.75 3.12
CA LEU A 48 21.70 -1.00 3.19
C LEU A 48 21.01 -1.23 4.54
N VAL A 49 20.56 -0.15 5.17
CA VAL A 49 19.94 -0.16 6.50
C VAL A 49 18.75 -1.14 6.50
N PRO A 50 18.70 -2.15 7.40
CA PRO A 50 17.58 -3.07 7.44
C PRO A 50 16.33 -2.36 7.98
N PHE A 51 15.30 -2.21 7.14
CA PHE A 51 13.97 -1.79 7.59
C PHE A 51 13.32 -2.87 8.47
N ARG A 52 12.60 -2.43 9.50
CA ARG A 52 11.89 -3.31 10.44
C ARG A 52 10.63 -3.87 9.79
N VAL A 53 10.57 -5.20 9.71
CA VAL A 53 9.35 -5.95 9.40
C VAL A 53 8.80 -6.49 10.72
N THR A 54 7.77 -5.85 11.26
CA THR A 54 7.12 -6.28 12.51
C THR A 54 5.88 -7.12 12.17
N GLY A 55 5.98 -8.43 12.38
CA GLY A 55 4.85 -9.36 12.20
C GLY A 55 4.08 -9.53 13.51
N ALA A 56 2.75 -9.37 13.47
CA ALA A 56 1.85 -9.47 14.64
C ALA A 56 1.55 -10.94 15.06
N ASN A 57 2.55 -11.83 15.08
CA ASN A 57 2.39 -13.26 15.39
C ASN A 57 2.55 -13.58 16.89
N ARG A 58 2.11 -12.72 17.80
CA ARG A 58 2.20 -12.98 19.26
C ARG A 58 0.84 -12.88 19.94
N ASP A 59 0.49 -13.94 20.69
CA ASP A 59 -0.78 -14.13 21.38
C ASP A 59 -0.84 -13.31 22.68
N ALA A 60 -2.01 -12.73 22.98
CA ALA A 60 -2.37 -12.32 24.35
C ALA A 60 -3.83 -12.69 24.66
N LEU A 61 -3.98 -13.54 25.67
CA LEU A 61 -5.21 -14.04 26.28
C LEU A 61 -5.81 -13.02 27.26
N GLY A 62 -7.14 -13.03 27.43
CA GLY A 62 -7.79 -12.50 28.63
C GLY A 62 -9.24 -12.06 28.45
N ASP A 63 -10.17 -12.94 28.80
CA ASP A 63 -11.62 -12.75 28.87
C ASP A 63 -12.04 -12.19 30.26
N TRP A 64 -13.19 -11.48 30.33
CA TRP A 64 -14.26 -11.68 31.32
C TRP A 64 -15.32 -10.56 31.35
N SER A 65 -16.50 -10.95 30.86
CA SER A 65 -17.89 -10.75 31.31
C SER A 65 -18.37 -9.56 32.18
N ASN A 66 -19.43 -8.93 31.64
CA ASN A 66 -20.73 -8.54 32.21
C ASN A 66 -20.88 -7.56 33.40
N ARG A 67 -21.60 -6.45 33.11
CA ARG A 67 -22.78 -6.05 33.89
C ARG A 67 -23.73 -5.17 33.07
N SER A 68 -25.02 -5.53 33.09
CA SER A 68 -26.14 -4.74 32.56
C SER A 68 -27.17 -4.60 33.67
N SER A 69 -27.78 -3.43 33.81
CA SER A 69 -29.02 -3.23 34.58
C SER A 69 -29.79 -2.05 33.98
N ARG A 70 -30.95 -2.35 33.39
CA ARG A 70 -31.98 -1.39 32.99
C ARG A 70 -32.92 -1.13 34.17
N GLY A 71 -33.36 0.11 34.33
CA GLY A 71 -34.55 0.47 35.10
C GLY A 71 -35.66 0.95 34.16
N SER A 72 -36.85 0.36 34.28
CA SER A 72 -38.07 0.78 33.57
C SER A 72 -38.85 1.83 34.36
N GLN A 73 -39.51 2.75 33.66
CA GLN A 73 -40.55 3.61 34.23
C GLN A 73 -41.93 3.24 33.65
N LYS A 74 -42.91 3.28 34.55
CA LYS A 74 -44.32 2.93 34.40
C LYS A 74 -45.10 4.00 33.63
N SER A 75 -46.14 3.56 32.94
CA SER A 75 -47.19 4.35 32.29
C SER A 75 -48.30 4.73 33.26
N ASP A 76 -48.88 5.91 33.07
CA ASP A 76 -50.12 6.35 33.70
C ASP A 76 -51.21 6.58 32.65
N GLY A 77 -52.44 6.28 33.03
CA GLY A 77 -53.61 6.23 32.15
C GLY A 77 -54.35 7.55 32.01
N GLY A 78 -55.11 7.67 30.92
CA GLY A 78 -56.05 8.77 30.68
C GLY A 78 -56.98 8.43 29.53
N SER A 79 -58.26 8.23 29.84
CA SER A 79 -59.33 7.82 28.93
C SER A 79 -59.92 9.02 28.18
N ILE A 80 -60.10 8.92 26.86
CA ILE A 80 -60.96 9.80 26.06
C ILE A 80 -61.82 8.93 25.15
N LYS A 81 -63.15 8.99 25.35
CA LYS A 81 -64.16 8.28 24.57
C LYS A 81 -64.21 8.83 23.13
N ARG A 82 -63.91 7.98 22.14
CA ARG A 82 -64.20 8.19 20.72
C ARG A 82 -65.19 7.14 20.24
N SER A 83 -66.05 7.50 19.29
CA SER A 83 -67.03 6.59 18.73
C SER A 83 -66.33 5.41 18.01
N ILE A 84 -66.85 4.19 18.22
CA ILE A 84 -66.28 2.93 17.67
C ILE A 84 -66.17 2.99 16.12
N SER A 85 -67.06 3.73 15.48
CA SER A 85 -67.09 3.91 14.02
C SER A 85 -65.94 4.76 13.49
N GLU A 86 -65.51 5.79 14.22
CA GLU A 86 -64.35 6.61 13.84
C GLU A 86 -63.04 5.83 14.02
N LEU A 87 -62.92 5.05 15.11
CA LEU A 87 -61.76 4.19 15.35
C LEU A 87 -61.58 3.12 14.27
N MET A 88 -62.66 2.56 13.72
CA MET A 88 -62.56 1.54 12.67
C MET A 88 -62.15 2.11 11.29
N MET A 89 -62.58 3.33 10.95
CA MET A 89 -62.18 3.98 9.71
C MET A 89 -60.72 4.46 9.78
N GLU A 90 -60.33 5.08 10.90
CA GLU A 90 -58.94 5.49 11.14
C GLU A 90 -57.99 4.27 11.25
N ALA A 91 -58.46 3.14 11.79
CA ALA A 91 -57.69 1.89 11.83
C ALA A 91 -57.56 1.21 10.45
N LYS A 92 -58.57 1.33 9.57
CA LYS A 92 -58.48 0.85 8.18
C LYS A 92 -57.53 1.71 7.35
N GLU A 93 -57.56 3.03 7.53
CA GLU A 93 -56.69 3.97 6.83
C GLU A 93 -55.24 3.88 7.33
N LYS A 94 -55.04 3.69 8.66
CA LYS A 94 -53.75 3.34 9.24
C LYS A 94 -53.25 1.97 8.78
N ARG A 95 -54.10 0.94 8.67
CA ARG A 95 -53.69 -0.37 8.09
C ARG A 95 -53.28 -0.26 6.62
N ALA A 96 -54.00 0.52 5.82
CA ALA A 96 -53.68 0.74 4.40
C ALA A 96 -52.36 1.53 4.21
N GLN A 97 -52.01 2.42 5.15
CA GLN A 97 -50.70 3.09 5.16
C GLN A 97 -49.58 2.24 5.81
N GLN A 98 -49.92 1.35 6.75
CA GLN A 98 -48.98 0.49 7.48
C GLN A 98 -48.65 -0.82 6.74
N GLU A 99 -49.39 -1.18 5.70
CA GLU A 99 -49.09 -2.32 4.81
C GLU A 99 -48.03 -2.01 3.73
N LYS A 100 -47.63 -0.74 3.57
CA LYS A 100 -46.29 -0.44 3.04
C LYS A 100 -45.30 -0.51 4.20
N LYS A 101 -45.05 -1.72 4.72
CA LYS A 101 -43.89 -1.95 5.60
C LYS A 101 -42.69 -1.32 4.91
N PRO A 102 -42.01 -0.32 5.52
CA PRO A 102 -40.72 0.08 5.01
C PRO A 102 -39.89 -1.20 5.00
N LYS A 103 -39.27 -1.54 3.85
CA LYS A 103 -38.25 -2.58 3.82
C LYS A 103 -37.27 -2.20 4.92
N ILE A 104 -37.32 -2.90 6.06
CA ILE A 104 -36.44 -2.64 7.19
C ILE A 104 -35.06 -2.84 6.60
N ALA A 105 -34.34 -1.74 6.38
CA ALA A 105 -32.97 -1.81 5.92
C ALA A 105 -32.24 -2.73 6.91
N PRO A 106 -31.45 -3.70 6.43
CA PRO A 106 -30.73 -4.58 7.34
C PRO A 106 -29.97 -3.72 8.34
N VAL A 107 -30.18 -3.97 9.64
CA VAL A 107 -29.49 -3.24 10.70
C VAL A 107 -28.00 -3.38 10.43
N LYS A 108 -27.35 -2.26 10.08
CA LYS A 108 -25.91 -2.22 9.80
C LYS A 108 -25.19 -2.84 10.98
N LYS A 109 -24.44 -3.92 10.73
CA LYS A 109 -23.71 -4.63 11.79
C LYS A 109 -22.36 -3.98 11.97
N TYR A 110 -22.17 -3.31 13.11
CA TYR A 110 -20.90 -2.72 13.50
C TYR A 110 -20.05 -3.73 14.29
N TYR A 111 -18.74 -3.51 14.33
CA TYR A 111 -17.90 -4.20 15.30
C TYR A 111 -18.29 -3.75 16.72
N THR A 112 -18.34 -4.71 17.64
CA THR A 112 -18.63 -4.45 19.05
C THR A 112 -17.42 -4.59 19.94
N ASP A 113 -16.41 -5.33 19.46
CA ASP A 113 -15.19 -5.63 20.20
C ASP A 113 -14.02 -5.95 19.26
N ILE A 114 -12.81 -5.80 19.79
CA ILE A 114 -11.56 -6.13 19.10
C ILE A 114 -11.40 -7.65 19.12
N GLN A 115 -11.28 -8.23 17.93
CA GLN A 115 -11.00 -9.66 17.81
C GLN A 115 -9.49 -9.89 17.73
N PRO A 116 -8.96 -10.96 18.36
CA PRO A 116 -7.56 -11.31 18.18
C PRO A 116 -7.30 -11.74 16.74
N LEU A 117 -6.12 -11.42 16.22
CA LEU A 117 -5.70 -11.83 14.87
C LEU A 117 -5.54 -13.36 14.77
N GLY A 118 -5.39 -14.04 15.91
CA GLY A 118 -5.20 -15.48 16.02
C GLY A 118 -3.80 -15.91 15.60
N ARG A 119 -3.51 -17.20 15.82
CA ARG A 119 -2.21 -17.80 15.50
C ARG A 119 -1.93 -17.75 14.01
N ALA A 120 -0.67 -17.50 13.69
CA ALA A 120 -0.18 -17.61 12.32
C ALA A 120 -0.32 -19.07 11.82
N PRO A 121 -0.56 -19.27 10.51
CA PRO A 121 -0.42 -20.58 9.90
C PRO A 121 0.97 -21.17 10.15
N LEU A 122 1.04 -22.51 10.15
CA LEU A 122 2.33 -23.20 10.18
C LEU A 122 3.09 -22.93 8.87
N PRO A 123 4.43 -22.79 8.92
CA PRO A 123 5.21 -22.61 7.71
C PRO A 123 5.08 -23.78 6.74
N ASP A 124 4.85 -23.45 5.48
CA ASP A 124 4.76 -24.30 4.30
C ASP A 124 5.21 -23.52 3.05
N ASP A 125 5.26 -24.17 1.88
CA ASP A 125 5.72 -23.54 0.64
C ASP A 125 4.93 -22.26 0.27
N SER A 126 3.62 -22.25 0.52
CA SER A 126 2.75 -21.11 0.19
C SER A 126 3.02 -19.92 1.13
N THR A 127 3.13 -20.17 2.43
CA THR A 127 3.47 -19.13 3.42
C THR A 127 4.89 -18.59 3.21
N HIS A 128 5.85 -19.44 2.84
CA HIS A 128 7.21 -19.01 2.49
C HIS A 128 7.22 -18.16 1.23
N TYR A 129 6.49 -18.55 0.19
CA TYR A 129 6.31 -17.76 -1.02
C TYR A 129 5.71 -16.38 -0.70
N LEU A 130 4.57 -16.32 -0.01
CA LEU A 130 3.92 -15.05 0.34
C LEU A 130 4.82 -14.16 1.22
N THR A 131 5.58 -14.74 2.14
CA THR A 131 6.55 -13.98 2.95
C THR A 131 7.69 -13.42 2.09
N SER A 132 8.15 -14.17 1.08
CA SER A 132 9.18 -13.71 0.15
C SER A 132 8.74 -12.51 -0.70
N LEU A 133 7.43 -12.31 -0.86
CA LEU A 133 6.86 -11.20 -1.63
C LEU A 133 7.02 -9.84 -0.94
N LEU A 134 7.34 -9.81 0.35
CA LEU A 134 7.56 -8.58 1.12
C LEU A 134 8.92 -7.93 0.86
N ARG A 135 9.84 -8.63 0.17
CA ARG A 135 11.16 -8.08 -0.14
C ARG A 135 11.05 -6.96 -1.15
N ASN A 136 11.72 -5.84 -0.86
CA ASN A 136 11.79 -4.67 -1.73
C ASN A 136 12.99 -4.72 -2.67
N ARG A 137 12.87 -4.01 -3.78
CA ARG A 137 13.92 -3.71 -4.76
C ARG A 137 13.70 -2.31 -5.32
N ASN A 138 14.72 -1.76 -5.99
CA ASN A 138 14.62 -0.48 -6.66
C ASN A 138 13.92 -0.62 -8.02
N LEU A 139 12.95 0.25 -8.28
CA LEU A 139 12.36 0.50 -9.60
C LEU A 139 12.82 1.87 -10.09
N ASN A 140 13.67 1.88 -11.11
CA ASN A 140 14.13 3.08 -11.79
C ASN A 140 13.21 3.38 -12.97
N LEU A 141 12.35 4.38 -12.82
CA LEU A 141 11.47 4.86 -13.87
C LEU A 141 12.12 6.03 -14.62
N CYS A 142 12.48 5.80 -15.87
CA CYS A 142 12.94 6.82 -16.81
C CYS A 142 11.74 7.38 -17.59
N LEU A 143 11.46 8.65 -17.39
CA LEU A 143 10.39 9.38 -18.07
C LEU A 143 10.96 10.18 -19.24
N GLN A 144 10.46 9.88 -20.44
CA GLN A 144 10.77 10.60 -21.67
C GLN A 144 9.65 11.58 -22.02
N ALA A 145 10.04 12.76 -22.49
CA ALA A 145 9.08 13.72 -23.02
C ALA A 145 8.36 13.14 -24.25
N ALA A 146 7.07 13.43 -24.40
CA ALA A 146 6.35 13.09 -25.61
C ALA A 146 6.97 13.83 -26.82
N PRO A 147 7.16 13.17 -27.98
CA PRO A 147 7.67 13.84 -29.16
C PRO A 147 6.69 14.94 -29.58
N ASN A 148 7.16 16.19 -29.57
CA ASN A 148 6.34 17.32 -29.97
C ASN A 148 6.25 17.37 -31.50
N LYS A 149 5.11 17.79 -32.06
CA LYS A 149 4.91 17.87 -33.54
C LYS A 149 5.77 18.95 -34.22
N LYS A 150 6.45 19.79 -33.44
CA LYS A 150 7.43 20.78 -33.90
C LYS A 150 8.82 20.28 -33.51
N ASN A 151 9.81 20.50 -34.37
CA ASN A 151 11.23 20.06 -34.29
C ASN A 151 12.02 20.44 -33.01
N ASP A 152 11.39 20.53 -31.85
CA ASP A 152 12.07 20.75 -30.58
C ASP A 152 12.78 19.45 -30.17
N ALA A 153 14.04 19.58 -29.74
CA ALA A 153 14.77 18.46 -29.19
C ALA A 153 13.98 17.83 -28.02
N PRO A 154 13.89 16.50 -27.93
CA PRO A 154 13.18 15.86 -26.83
C PRO A 154 13.75 16.36 -25.50
N GLY A 155 12.84 16.76 -24.59
CA GLY A 155 13.22 17.24 -23.26
C GLY A 155 14.10 16.20 -22.55
N LYS A 156 15.04 16.68 -21.71
CA LYS A 156 15.97 15.81 -20.98
C LYS A 156 15.18 14.76 -20.18
N PRO A 157 15.46 13.45 -20.36
CA PRO A 157 14.80 12.40 -19.58
C PRO A 157 15.01 12.62 -18.08
N LYS A 158 13.97 12.35 -17.30
CA LYS A 158 14.02 12.38 -15.83
C LYS A 158 13.93 10.96 -15.30
N THR A 159 14.78 10.60 -14.35
CA THR A 159 14.77 9.29 -13.72
C THR A 159 14.35 9.41 -12.27
N TYR A 160 13.42 8.55 -11.86
CA TYR A 160 12.92 8.45 -10.49
C TYR A 160 13.18 7.04 -9.97
N THR A 161 13.60 6.92 -8.72
CA THR A 161 13.80 5.62 -8.07
C THR A 161 12.72 5.44 -7.02
N PHE A 162 11.97 4.35 -7.14
CA PHE A 162 10.93 3.92 -6.20
C PHE A 162 11.34 2.61 -5.54
N LEU A 163 10.88 2.37 -4.30
CA LEU A 163 10.92 1.05 -3.69
C LEU A 163 9.67 0.27 -4.07
N ILE A 164 9.86 -0.87 -4.72
CA ILE A 164 8.80 -1.80 -5.06
C ILE A 164 9.04 -3.16 -4.41
N SER A 165 8.00 -3.72 -3.80
CA SER A 165 8.01 -5.07 -3.26
C SER A 165 7.84 -6.11 -4.37
N ASN A 166 8.28 -7.33 -4.12
CA ASN A 166 7.96 -8.47 -4.99
C ASN A 166 6.44 -8.67 -5.13
N ALA A 167 5.64 -8.32 -4.11
CA ALA A 167 4.19 -8.26 -4.21
C ALA A 167 3.74 -7.22 -5.25
N GLY A 168 4.30 -6.00 -5.20
CA GLY A 168 4.05 -4.96 -6.19
C GLY A 168 4.39 -5.41 -7.61
N MET A 169 5.49 -6.13 -7.80
CA MET A 169 5.87 -6.72 -9.09
C MET A 169 4.78 -7.66 -9.63
N VAL A 170 4.35 -8.63 -8.82
CA VAL A 170 3.30 -9.59 -9.21
C VAL A 170 1.98 -8.88 -9.50
N GLN A 171 1.63 -7.87 -8.70
CA GLN A 171 0.41 -7.07 -8.91
C GLN A 171 0.49 -6.27 -10.21
N HIS A 172 1.62 -5.64 -10.51
CA HIS A 172 1.83 -4.93 -11.77
C HIS A 172 1.62 -5.85 -12.98
N GLU A 173 2.18 -7.06 -12.96
CA GLU A 173 1.95 -8.04 -14.02
C GLU A 173 0.47 -8.41 -14.14
N LYS A 174 -0.15 -8.83 -13.04
CA LYS A 174 -1.55 -9.26 -13.00
C LYS A 174 -2.50 -8.16 -13.47
N LEU A 175 -2.31 -6.94 -12.99
CA LEU A 175 -3.22 -5.83 -13.20
C LEU A 175 -2.97 -5.16 -14.55
N SER A 176 -1.77 -5.23 -15.12
CA SER A 176 -1.50 -4.66 -16.45
C SER A 176 -2.32 -5.34 -17.56
N MET A 177 -2.71 -6.60 -17.36
CA MET A 177 -3.64 -7.32 -18.25
C MET A 177 -5.05 -6.73 -18.21
N LEU A 178 -5.40 -6.00 -17.15
CA LEU A 178 -6.66 -5.30 -16.98
C LEU A 178 -6.48 -3.85 -17.43
N GLY A 179 -6.75 -3.55 -18.70
CA GLY A 179 -6.47 -2.21 -19.27
C GLY A 179 -7.10 -1.02 -18.52
N HIS A 180 -8.16 -1.26 -17.73
CA HIS A 180 -8.80 -0.24 -16.89
C HIS A 180 -8.03 0.09 -15.59
N THR A 181 -7.02 -0.70 -15.19
CA THR A 181 -6.19 -0.40 -14.02
C THR A 181 -5.07 0.58 -14.36
N ARG A 182 -4.63 0.60 -15.63
CA ARG A 182 -3.45 1.34 -16.08
C ARG A 182 -2.16 0.95 -15.33
N ALA A 183 -2.09 -0.24 -14.75
CA ALA A 183 -0.84 -0.72 -14.16
C ALA A 183 0.25 -0.82 -15.24
N LEU A 184 1.44 -0.28 -14.96
CA LEU A 184 2.59 -0.37 -15.86
C LEU A 184 3.11 -1.81 -15.90
N PRO A 185 3.17 -2.51 -17.04
CA PRO A 185 3.83 -3.81 -17.11
C PRO A 185 5.30 -3.67 -16.70
N LEU A 186 5.76 -4.49 -15.75
CA LEU A 186 7.14 -4.49 -15.26
C LEU A 186 7.92 -5.74 -15.73
N SER A 187 7.30 -6.60 -16.54
CA SER A 187 7.77 -7.91 -16.99
C SER A 187 9.17 -7.85 -17.56
N LEU A 188 10.12 -8.49 -16.88
CA LEU A 188 11.53 -8.56 -17.26
C LEU A 188 11.69 -8.90 -18.75
N HIS A 189 12.04 -7.91 -19.59
CA HIS A 189 12.76 -8.23 -20.81
C HIS A 189 14.25 -8.27 -20.45
N ASP A 190 15.05 -9.06 -21.17
CA ASP A 190 16.49 -9.26 -20.88
C ASP A 190 17.31 -7.96 -20.79
N GLN A 191 16.77 -6.84 -21.28
CA GLN A 191 17.40 -5.51 -21.20
C GLN A 191 17.10 -4.73 -19.91
N ASP A 192 16.16 -5.19 -19.07
CA ASP A 192 15.65 -4.46 -17.90
C ASP A 192 16.29 -4.86 -16.56
N ILE A 193 17.14 -5.90 -16.56
CA ILE A 193 17.96 -6.31 -15.40
C ILE A 193 19.33 -5.65 -15.54
N SER A 194 19.45 -4.42 -15.05
CA SER A 194 20.77 -3.80 -14.89
C SER A 194 21.23 -3.99 -13.44
N SER A 195 22.30 -4.78 -13.27
CA SER A 195 23.11 -5.01 -12.06
C SER A 195 22.80 -6.24 -11.20
N SER A 196 23.84 -6.69 -10.50
CA SER A 196 23.84 -7.79 -9.52
C SER A 196 22.90 -7.58 -8.32
N ASP A 197 22.25 -6.42 -8.21
CA ASP A 197 21.47 -5.97 -7.05
C ASP A 197 19.94 -6.11 -7.25
N GLY A 198 19.49 -6.61 -8.42
CA GLY A 198 18.08 -6.92 -8.67
C GLY A 198 17.16 -5.71 -8.91
N ALA A 199 17.73 -4.52 -9.14
CA ALA A 199 17.00 -3.33 -9.55
C ALA A 199 16.37 -3.50 -10.95
N ILE A 200 15.21 -2.88 -11.16
CA ILE A 200 14.46 -2.93 -12.41
C ILE A 200 14.44 -1.53 -13.00
N THR A 201 14.73 -1.41 -14.29
CA THR A 201 14.64 -0.12 -15.00
C THR A 201 13.52 -0.17 -16.02
N ARG A 202 12.70 0.88 -16.07
CA ARG A 202 11.62 1.04 -17.04
C ARG A 202 11.64 2.40 -17.67
N THR A 203 11.52 2.46 -18.98
CA THR A 203 11.42 3.70 -19.73
C THR A 203 10.02 3.86 -20.31
N VAL A 204 9.36 4.98 -20.02
CA VAL A 204 8.02 5.28 -20.54
C VAL A 204 7.92 6.74 -20.97
N ILE A 205 6.95 7.03 -21.85
CA ILE A 205 6.63 8.39 -22.28
C ILE A 205 5.66 9.02 -21.28
N GLY A 206 5.96 10.23 -20.84
CA GLY A 206 5.08 11.03 -19.99
C GLY A 206 5.84 11.81 -18.92
N GLU A 207 5.08 12.40 -18.01
CA GLU A 207 5.56 13.12 -16.84
C GLU A 207 4.89 12.57 -15.58
N LEU A 208 5.58 12.66 -14.45
CA LEU A 208 4.98 12.30 -13.16
C LEU A 208 3.93 13.35 -12.80
N LEU A 209 2.73 12.92 -12.39
CA LEU A 209 1.68 13.85 -11.98
C LEU A 209 2.17 14.73 -10.82
N GLU A 210 2.96 14.16 -9.91
CA GLU A 210 3.65 14.87 -8.81
C GLU A 210 4.39 16.13 -9.28
N ASP A 211 5.08 16.06 -10.42
CA ASP A 211 5.92 17.15 -10.95
C ASP A 211 5.11 18.23 -11.65
N VAL A 212 4.01 17.86 -12.32
CA VAL A 212 3.21 18.78 -13.12
C VAL A 212 2.06 19.39 -12.31
N TRP A 213 1.55 18.68 -11.29
CA TRP A 213 0.41 19.08 -10.48
C TRP A 213 0.47 20.52 -9.94
N PRO A 214 1.61 21.04 -9.41
CA PRO A 214 1.68 22.41 -8.91
C PRO A 214 1.39 23.46 -9.99
N ARG A 215 1.63 23.14 -11.27
CA ARG A 215 1.48 24.05 -12.41
C ARG A 215 0.16 23.87 -13.16
N LEU A 216 -0.62 22.84 -12.83
CA LEU A 216 -1.90 22.58 -13.49
C LEU A 216 -2.95 23.62 -13.10
N THR A 217 -3.81 23.95 -14.06
CA THR A 217 -5.00 24.76 -13.77
C THR A 217 -6.00 23.93 -12.94
N LYS A 218 -6.94 24.60 -12.26
CA LYS A 218 -8.04 23.91 -11.55
C LYS A 218 -8.85 22.99 -12.48
N SER A 219 -9.04 23.41 -13.73
CA SER A 219 -9.76 22.62 -14.75
C SER A 219 -8.99 21.35 -15.11
N ASP A 220 -7.67 21.42 -15.24
CA ASP A 220 -6.84 20.25 -15.54
C ASP A 220 -6.80 19.28 -14.35
N LYS A 221 -6.63 19.80 -13.13
CA LYS A 221 -6.70 18.99 -11.90
C LYS A 221 -8.05 18.27 -11.78
N TYR A 222 -9.14 18.99 -12.04
CA TYR A 222 -10.49 18.41 -12.10
C TYR A 222 -10.60 17.33 -13.17
N SER A 223 -10.05 17.55 -14.37
CA SER A 223 -10.02 16.54 -15.44
C SER A 223 -9.32 15.25 -15.00
N TYR A 224 -8.14 15.34 -14.38
CA TYR A 224 -7.43 14.17 -13.84
C TYR A 224 -8.21 13.48 -12.72
N ALA A 225 -8.83 14.24 -11.82
CA ALA A 225 -9.69 13.69 -10.77
C ALA A 225 -10.86 12.89 -11.36
N ARG A 226 -11.50 13.38 -12.42
CA ARG A 226 -12.56 12.68 -13.15
C ARG A 226 -12.06 11.44 -13.88
N GLN A 227 -10.85 11.46 -14.44
CA GLN A 227 -10.23 10.27 -15.02
C GLN A 227 -10.01 9.20 -13.95
N LEU A 228 -9.48 9.56 -12.78
CA LEU A 228 -9.30 8.64 -11.65
C LEU A 228 -10.63 8.07 -11.18
N ARG A 229 -11.68 8.89 -11.08
CA ARG A 229 -13.04 8.42 -10.76
C ARG A 229 -13.49 7.32 -11.70
N ASN A 230 -13.33 7.53 -13.00
CA ASN A 230 -13.74 6.55 -14.00
C ASN A 230 -12.93 5.25 -13.91
N LEU A 231 -11.63 5.33 -13.62
CA LEU A 231 -10.77 4.16 -13.42
C LEU A 231 -11.19 3.39 -12.15
N LEU A 232 -11.34 4.09 -11.02
CA LEU A 232 -11.76 3.51 -9.75
C LEU A 232 -13.16 2.90 -9.83
N HIS A 233 -14.10 3.56 -10.53
CA HIS A 233 -15.44 3.03 -10.76
C HIS A 233 -15.40 1.68 -11.51
N LYS A 234 -14.63 1.61 -12.60
CA LYS A 234 -14.45 0.36 -13.37
C LYS A 234 -13.81 -0.73 -12.53
N MET A 235 -12.68 -0.42 -11.87
CA MET A 235 -12.00 -1.36 -10.98
C MET A 235 -12.95 -1.91 -9.92
N ARG A 236 -13.70 -1.04 -9.23
CA ARG A 236 -14.63 -1.43 -8.16
C ARG A 236 -15.80 -2.25 -8.67
N ASN A 237 -16.38 -1.90 -9.82
CA ASN A 237 -17.52 -2.63 -10.36
C ASN A 237 -17.14 -4.02 -10.85
N GLU A 238 -16.01 -4.16 -11.55
CA GLU A 238 -15.58 -5.44 -12.11
C GLU A 238 -15.07 -6.41 -11.03
N SER A 239 -14.55 -5.90 -9.92
CA SER A 239 -14.01 -6.69 -8.80
C SER A 239 -14.95 -6.80 -7.60
N LYS A 240 -16.19 -6.29 -7.69
CA LYS A 240 -17.10 -6.23 -6.54
C LYS A 240 -17.46 -7.63 -6.05
N GLN A 241 -17.20 -7.90 -4.78
CA GLN A 241 -17.55 -9.14 -4.13
C GLN A 241 -18.40 -8.91 -2.87
N GLY A 242 -19.10 -9.96 -2.46
CA GLY A 242 -19.91 -9.94 -1.25
C GLY A 242 -19.08 -9.84 0.04
N PRO A 243 -19.71 -9.52 1.19
CA PRO A 243 -18.98 -9.29 2.44
C PRO A 243 -18.17 -10.47 3.00
N ASN A 244 -18.47 -11.69 2.54
CA ASN A 244 -17.82 -12.92 2.97
C ASN A 244 -16.67 -13.35 2.04
N TYR A 245 -16.40 -12.61 0.97
CA TYR A 245 -15.31 -12.92 0.06
C TYR A 245 -13.95 -12.68 0.75
N PRO A 246 -12.97 -13.58 0.60
CA PRO A 246 -11.64 -13.42 1.19
C PRO A 246 -10.95 -12.10 0.82
N LEU A 247 -10.25 -11.49 1.77
CA LEU A 247 -9.53 -10.25 1.56
C LEU A 247 -8.04 -10.48 1.25
N GLY A 248 -7.35 -9.41 0.87
CA GLY A 248 -5.89 -9.37 0.74
C GLY A 248 -5.39 -9.18 -0.67
N SER A 249 -4.07 -9.17 -0.82
CA SER A 249 -3.35 -8.85 -2.04
C SER A 249 -3.16 -10.08 -2.93
N ILE A 250 -2.16 -10.90 -2.61
CA ILE A 250 -1.74 -12.06 -3.40
C ILE A 250 -2.10 -13.33 -2.66
N GLU A 251 -2.64 -14.28 -3.41
CA GLU A 251 -3.05 -15.59 -2.91
C GLU A 251 -2.02 -16.66 -3.30
N SER A 252 -1.82 -17.63 -2.40
CA SER A 252 -1.02 -18.82 -2.65
C SER A 252 -1.59 -19.98 -1.84
N GLY A 253 -1.99 -21.05 -2.53
CA GLY A 253 -2.76 -22.13 -1.91
C GLY A 253 -4.07 -21.62 -1.33
N THR A 254 -4.29 -21.86 -0.03
CA THR A 254 -5.49 -21.37 0.69
C THR A 254 -5.28 -20.01 1.38
N TYR A 255 -4.06 -19.46 1.29
CA TYR A 255 -3.66 -18.28 2.01
C TYR A 255 -3.73 -17.03 1.14
N SER A 256 -4.00 -15.91 1.80
CA SER A 256 -3.88 -14.58 1.22
C SER A 256 -3.00 -13.70 2.11
N LEU A 257 -2.25 -12.81 1.46
CA LEU A 257 -1.40 -11.81 2.11
C LEU A 257 -2.23 -10.54 2.40
N LEU A 258 -2.45 -10.23 3.67
CA LEU A 258 -2.99 -8.95 4.12
C LEU A 258 -1.83 -7.98 4.34
N GLN A 259 -1.96 -6.73 3.91
CA GLN A 259 -0.91 -5.71 4.06
C GLN A 259 -1.49 -4.35 4.46
N ASP A 260 -0.76 -3.67 5.33
CA ASP A 260 -0.88 -2.24 5.63
C ASP A 260 0.53 -1.63 5.54
N LYS A 261 0.88 -1.12 4.36
CA LYS A 261 2.19 -0.54 4.05
C LYS A 261 2.22 0.93 4.46
N HIS A 262 3.30 1.32 5.11
CA HIS A 262 3.63 2.70 5.45
C HIS A 262 4.95 3.09 4.78
N PRO A 263 5.34 4.37 4.78
CA PRO A 263 6.61 4.79 4.16
C PRO A 263 7.82 4.01 4.67
N ASP A 264 7.87 3.74 5.98
CA ASP A 264 9.04 3.18 6.66
C ASP A 264 8.86 1.74 7.15
N HIS A 265 7.67 1.14 7.01
CA HIS A 265 7.42 -0.22 7.48
C HIS A 265 6.20 -0.83 6.79
N THR A 266 5.99 -2.13 6.95
CA THR A 266 4.80 -2.82 6.42
C THR A 266 4.31 -3.80 7.45
N TYR A 267 3.09 -3.60 7.93
CA TYR A 267 2.39 -4.63 8.67
C TYR A 267 1.78 -5.62 7.69
N TYR A 268 1.86 -6.89 8.03
CA TYR A 268 1.27 -7.92 7.21
C TYR A 268 0.80 -9.11 8.04
N ALA A 269 -0.12 -9.87 7.47
CA ALA A 269 -0.50 -11.18 7.97
C ALA A 269 -0.80 -12.12 6.80
N ILE A 270 -0.34 -13.36 6.91
CA ILE A 270 -0.75 -14.44 6.00
C ILE A 270 -1.85 -15.22 6.72
N ARG A 271 -3.02 -15.31 6.10
CA ARG A 271 -4.19 -15.96 6.71
C ARG A 271 -4.94 -16.82 5.69
N PRO A 272 -5.51 -17.96 6.12
CA PRO A 272 -6.34 -18.77 5.25
C PRO A 272 -7.68 -18.07 5.02
N SER A 273 -7.99 -17.75 3.76
CA SER A 273 -9.26 -17.11 3.35
C SER A 273 -9.71 -15.96 4.28
N PRO A 274 -8.93 -14.87 4.41
CA PRO A 274 -9.14 -13.92 5.48
C PRO A 274 -10.43 -13.12 5.35
N SER A 275 -11.18 -13.03 6.43
CA SER A 275 -12.40 -12.24 6.49
C SER A 275 -12.13 -10.78 6.85
N GLN A 276 -13.15 -9.92 6.71
CA GLN A 276 -13.14 -8.55 7.25
C GLN A 276 -12.75 -8.51 8.73
N LYS A 277 -13.15 -9.51 9.53
CA LYS A 277 -12.77 -9.58 10.95
C LYS A 277 -11.26 -9.78 11.11
N GLN A 278 -10.63 -10.60 10.29
CA GLN A 278 -9.18 -10.81 10.34
C GLN A 278 -8.41 -9.60 9.83
N PHE A 279 -8.92 -8.92 8.79
CA PHE A 279 -8.33 -7.67 8.33
C PHE A 279 -8.39 -6.58 9.41
N MET A 280 -9.54 -6.40 10.06
CA MET A 280 -9.63 -5.46 11.19
C MET A 280 -8.78 -5.88 12.38
N ALA A 281 -8.69 -7.17 12.68
CA ALA A 281 -7.82 -7.68 13.73
C ALA A 281 -6.34 -7.38 13.42
N LEU A 282 -5.91 -7.42 12.15
CA LEU A 282 -4.58 -7.01 11.74
C LEU A 282 -4.37 -5.54 12.08
N LEU A 283 -5.25 -4.64 11.60
CA LEU A 283 -5.12 -3.20 11.87
C LEU A 283 -5.11 -2.86 13.36
N MET A 284 -5.90 -3.57 14.18
CA MET A 284 -5.91 -3.34 15.63
C MET A 284 -4.72 -3.96 16.35
N SER A 285 -4.10 -5.00 15.80
CA SER A 285 -2.90 -5.63 16.38
C SER A 285 -1.63 -4.79 16.24
N THR A 286 -1.65 -3.75 15.39
CA THR A 286 -0.50 -2.87 15.19
C THR A 286 -0.46 -1.71 16.19
N LEU A 287 -1.49 -1.53 17.01
CA LEU A 287 -1.55 -0.47 18.00
C LEU A 287 -0.49 -0.64 19.08
N TYR A 288 0.05 0.47 19.60
CA TYR A 288 0.89 0.42 20.81
C TYR A 288 0.14 -0.21 21.98
N GLU A 289 0.83 -1.05 22.78
CA GLU A 289 0.27 -1.64 24.00
C GLU A 289 -0.19 -0.58 25.01
N SER A 290 0.38 0.64 24.95
CA SER A 290 0.01 1.79 25.78
C SER A 290 -1.32 2.45 25.37
N VAL A 291 -1.89 2.11 24.21
CA VAL A 291 -3.17 2.67 23.76
C VAL A 291 -4.27 2.19 24.70
N PRO A 292 -5.03 3.10 25.35
CA PRO A 292 -6.10 2.71 26.25
C PRO A 292 -7.16 1.88 25.53
N LYS A 293 -7.63 0.79 26.15
CA LYS A 293 -8.68 -0.09 25.60
C LYS A 293 -9.93 0.67 25.17
N ALA A 294 -10.29 1.73 25.89
CA ALA A 294 -11.42 2.59 25.54
C ALA A 294 -11.23 3.30 24.19
N VAL A 295 -10.01 3.75 23.88
CA VAL A 295 -9.66 4.37 22.60
C VAL A 295 -9.72 3.32 21.49
N ALA A 296 -9.05 2.18 21.67
CA ALA A 296 -9.07 1.11 20.67
C ALA A 296 -10.50 0.61 20.36
N LYS A 297 -11.35 0.49 21.39
CA LYS A 297 -12.76 0.15 21.22
C LYS A 297 -13.56 1.25 20.51
N ALA A 298 -13.32 2.52 20.84
CA ALA A 298 -13.98 3.64 20.16
C ALA A 298 -13.64 3.68 18.66
N LEU A 299 -12.40 3.36 18.29
CA LEU A 299 -11.97 3.27 16.89
C LEU A 299 -12.65 2.12 16.15
N ILE A 300 -12.57 0.88 16.68
CA ILE A 300 -13.10 -0.28 15.95
C ILE A 300 -14.62 -0.23 15.76
N THR A 301 -15.35 0.35 16.73
CA THR A 301 -16.82 0.43 16.70
C THR A 301 -17.36 1.36 15.61
N GLN A 302 -16.52 2.17 14.96
CA GLN A 302 -16.91 2.98 13.80
C GLN A 302 -17.07 2.15 12.52
N PHE A 303 -16.46 0.96 12.45
CA PHE A 303 -16.48 0.13 11.26
C PHE A 303 -17.68 -0.82 11.28
N ARG A 304 -18.28 -1.03 10.10
CA ARG A 304 -19.20 -2.15 9.85
C ARG A 304 -18.44 -3.44 9.55
N ASN A 305 -19.09 -4.58 9.71
CA ASN A 305 -18.50 -5.88 9.42
C ASN A 305 -19.13 -6.57 8.20
N ASP A 306 -19.88 -5.82 7.40
CA ASP A 306 -20.65 -6.31 6.25
C ASP A 306 -20.41 -5.48 4.98
N TYR A 307 -19.22 -4.87 4.83
CA TYR A 307 -18.89 -4.13 3.62
C TYR A 307 -18.72 -5.10 2.45
N PRO A 308 -19.17 -4.76 1.22
CA PRO A 308 -18.64 -5.42 0.04
C PRO A 308 -17.12 -5.19 -0.05
N SER A 309 -16.41 -6.12 -0.68
CA SER A 309 -14.99 -5.93 -1.02
C SER A 309 -14.85 -5.59 -2.49
N VAL A 310 -13.80 -4.84 -2.80
CA VAL A 310 -13.42 -4.38 -4.14
C VAL A 310 -11.91 -4.38 -4.28
N LEU A 311 -11.42 -4.36 -5.51
CA LEU A 311 -10.03 -4.08 -5.81
C LEU A 311 -9.71 -2.64 -5.41
N THR A 312 -8.71 -2.50 -4.55
CA THR A 312 -8.14 -1.22 -4.12
C THR A 312 -6.68 -1.14 -4.53
N HIS A 313 -6.19 0.07 -4.79
CA HIS A 313 -4.79 0.40 -5.05
C HIS A 313 -3.98 0.53 -3.74
N GLY A 314 -4.54 1.21 -2.72
CA GLY A 314 -3.97 1.32 -1.37
C GLY A 314 -2.87 2.39 -1.18
N ALA A 315 -2.38 2.99 -2.27
CA ALA A 315 -1.37 4.06 -2.26
C ALA A 315 -1.58 5.12 -3.35
N LEU A 316 -2.82 5.49 -3.68
CA LEU A 316 -3.12 6.35 -4.84
C LEU A 316 -2.76 7.83 -4.56
N CYS A 317 -1.68 8.32 -5.17
CA CYS A 317 -1.23 9.72 -5.07
C CYS A 317 -0.47 10.16 -6.34
N PRO A 318 -0.19 11.47 -6.53
CA PRO A 318 0.48 12.00 -7.72
C PRO A 318 1.84 11.35 -8.03
N LYS A 319 2.62 10.99 -7.00
CA LYS A 319 3.88 10.22 -7.06
C LYS A 319 3.77 8.89 -7.80
N ASN A 320 2.57 8.34 -7.86
CA ASN A 320 2.29 7.04 -8.43
C ASN A 320 1.55 7.14 -9.78
N ILE A 321 1.42 8.32 -10.38
CA ILE A 321 0.65 8.51 -11.61
C ILE A 321 1.54 9.13 -12.68
N VAL A 322 1.63 8.48 -13.83
CA VAL A 322 2.29 9.01 -15.03
C VAL A 322 1.22 9.51 -16.00
N VAL A 323 1.39 10.74 -16.46
CA VAL A 323 0.47 11.41 -17.40
C VAL A 323 1.17 11.74 -18.70
N SER A 324 0.41 11.72 -19.80
CA SER A 324 0.86 12.14 -21.12
C SER A 324 -0.34 12.62 -21.92
N ASN A 325 -0.20 13.71 -22.67
CA ASN A 325 -1.27 14.29 -23.48
C ASN A 325 -2.59 14.46 -22.69
N ASN A 326 -2.51 15.09 -21.51
CA ASN A 326 -3.64 15.32 -20.60
C ASN A 326 -4.39 14.05 -20.14
N THR A 327 -3.77 12.89 -20.28
CA THR A 327 -4.37 11.58 -19.97
C THR A 327 -3.50 10.80 -19.00
N ILE A 328 -4.13 10.08 -18.06
CA ILE A 328 -3.45 9.11 -17.20
C ILE A 328 -2.98 7.94 -18.06
N SER A 329 -1.66 7.84 -18.20
CA SER A 329 -1.02 6.80 -19.01
C SER A 329 -0.75 5.56 -18.17
N TRP A 330 -0.18 5.74 -16.97
CA TRP A 330 0.18 4.64 -16.08
C TRP A 330 -0.08 4.97 -14.61
N ILE A 331 -0.39 3.94 -13.83
CA ILE A 331 -0.45 3.97 -12.37
C ILE A 331 0.58 2.97 -11.83
N LEU A 332 1.41 3.44 -10.91
CA LEU A 332 2.46 2.72 -10.20
C LEU A 332 2.05 2.49 -8.75
N GLY A 333 2.86 1.77 -7.96
CA GLY A 333 2.65 1.67 -6.51
C GLY A 333 1.57 0.65 -6.11
N TRP A 334 1.38 -0.40 -6.92
CA TRP A 334 0.43 -1.49 -6.67
C TRP A 334 0.89 -2.48 -5.58
N ASP A 335 1.93 -2.16 -4.81
CA ASP A 335 2.43 -2.95 -3.68
C ASP A 335 1.36 -3.35 -2.66
N CYS A 336 0.39 -2.48 -2.45
CA CYS A 336 -0.66 -2.63 -1.44
C CYS A 336 -1.99 -3.06 -2.05
N ALA A 337 -1.98 -3.34 -3.35
CA ALA A 337 -3.18 -3.61 -4.09
C ALA A 337 -3.79 -4.94 -3.66
N GLY A 338 -5.11 -5.01 -3.67
CA GLY A 338 -5.80 -6.22 -3.28
C GLY A 338 -7.30 -6.04 -3.15
N GLN A 339 -7.95 -7.14 -2.78
CA GLN A 339 -9.37 -7.17 -2.48
C GLN A 339 -9.58 -6.74 -1.03
N TYR A 340 -10.11 -5.54 -0.82
CA TYR A 340 -10.31 -4.94 0.49
C TYR A 340 -11.71 -4.32 0.63
N PRO A 341 -12.18 -4.02 1.86
CA PRO A 341 -13.47 -3.34 2.06
C PRO A 341 -13.54 -2.03 1.26
N VAL A 342 -14.72 -1.68 0.74
CA VAL A 342 -14.93 -0.49 -0.12
C VAL A 342 -14.43 0.85 0.46
N TRP A 343 -14.35 0.96 1.79
CA TRP A 343 -13.85 2.16 2.46
C TRP A 343 -12.32 2.30 2.43
N TRP A 344 -11.59 1.21 2.20
CA TRP A 344 -10.14 1.14 2.37
C TRP A 344 -9.39 2.12 1.48
N GLU A 345 -9.71 2.16 0.17
CA GLU A 345 -9.07 3.10 -0.76
C GLU A 345 -9.29 4.56 -0.35
N TYR A 346 -10.50 4.90 0.11
CA TYR A 346 -10.83 6.26 0.54
C TYR A 346 -10.02 6.65 1.80
N ALA A 347 -9.93 5.76 2.78
CA ALA A 347 -9.12 6.01 3.97
C ALA A 347 -7.61 6.14 3.66
N ARG A 348 -7.10 5.25 2.81
CA ARG A 348 -5.68 5.20 2.41
C ARG A 348 -5.26 6.36 1.51
N PHE A 349 -6.18 6.92 0.73
CA PHE A 349 -5.92 8.09 -0.11
C PHE A 349 -5.33 9.27 0.67
N PHE A 350 -5.76 9.48 1.92
CA PHE A 350 -5.24 10.56 2.78
C PHE A 350 -3.92 10.22 3.49
N GLU A 351 -3.50 8.95 3.49
CA GLU A 351 -2.17 8.54 3.96
C GLU A 351 -1.12 8.50 2.84
N ALA A 352 -1.56 8.44 1.58
CA ALA A 352 -0.67 8.41 0.42
C ALA A 352 0.01 9.79 0.21
N ARG A 353 1.14 10.01 0.90
CA ARG A 353 1.82 11.31 0.98
C ARG A 353 2.36 11.79 -0.38
N THR A 354 1.92 12.98 -0.78
CA THR A 354 2.53 13.80 -1.85
C THR A 354 3.38 14.94 -1.27
N THR A 355 4.08 15.70 -2.11
CA THR A 355 4.83 16.90 -1.72
C THR A 355 3.92 18.02 -1.22
N GLU A 356 4.48 18.95 -0.43
CA GLU A 356 3.74 20.09 0.13
C GLU A 356 3.09 20.97 -0.95
N ALA A 357 3.77 21.13 -2.09
CA ALA A 357 3.27 21.84 -3.26
C ALA A 357 1.99 21.21 -3.86
N ASN A 358 1.72 19.95 -3.53
CA ASN A 358 0.56 19.19 -3.98
C ASN A 358 -0.46 18.96 -2.86
N SER A 359 -0.41 19.72 -1.77
CA SER A 359 -1.34 19.59 -0.63
C SER A 359 -2.82 19.75 -1.03
N ASP A 360 -3.12 20.48 -2.11
CA ASP A 360 -4.47 20.61 -2.64
C ASP A 360 -4.99 19.34 -3.33
N TRP A 361 -4.15 18.32 -3.57
CA TRP A 361 -4.55 17.00 -4.07
C TRP A 361 -5.74 16.41 -3.31
N TYR A 362 -5.69 16.47 -1.97
CA TYR A 362 -6.73 15.87 -1.13
C TYR A 362 -8.08 16.59 -1.24
N SER A 363 -8.10 17.85 -1.72
CA SER A 363 -9.35 18.59 -1.95
C SER A 363 -10.17 18.03 -3.13
N TYR A 364 -9.55 17.21 -3.99
CA TYR A 364 -10.24 16.56 -5.12
C TYR A 364 -10.82 15.19 -4.75
N ALA A 365 -10.81 14.78 -3.47
CA ALA A 365 -11.35 13.50 -3.04
C ALA A 365 -12.82 13.27 -3.47
N ALA A 366 -13.67 14.29 -3.33
CA ALA A 366 -15.09 14.23 -3.73
C ALA A 366 -15.28 14.02 -5.25
N GLU A 367 -14.29 14.44 -6.05
CA GLU A 367 -14.31 14.24 -7.50
C GLU A 367 -13.82 12.84 -7.88
N ILE A 368 -12.79 12.35 -7.18
CA ILE A 368 -12.16 11.04 -7.39
C ILE A 368 -13.06 9.90 -6.91
N PHE A 369 -13.74 10.05 -5.78
CA PHE A 369 -14.52 8.99 -5.14
C PHE A 369 -16.02 9.16 -5.37
N GLU A 370 -16.70 8.05 -5.65
CA GLU A 370 -18.18 8.04 -5.78
C GLU A 370 -18.90 8.00 -4.45
N GLU A 371 -18.27 7.34 -3.48
CA GLU A 371 -18.76 7.18 -2.12
C GLU A 371 -17.65 7.60 -1.16
N GLU A 372 -18.03 8.36 -0.15
CA GLU A 372 -17.16 8.81 0.92
C GLU A 372 -17.41 8.01 2.20
N PHE A 373 -16.36 7.83 2.99
CA PHE A 373 -16.38 7.04 4.22
C PHE A 373 -15.79 7.83 5.40
N PRO A 374 -16.44 8.92 5.84
CA PRO A 374 -15.86 9.84 6.82
C PRO A 374 -15.66 9.22 8.21
N ALA A 375 -16.55 8.32 8.64
CA ALA A 375 -16.42 7.65 9.94
C ALA A 375 -15.25 6.66 9.93
N GLU A 376 -15.14 5.87 8.87
CA GLU A 376 -14.06 4.91 8.66
C GLU A 376 -12.72 5.63 8.45
N LEU A 377 -12.71 6.75 7.72
CA LEU A 377 -11.54 7.62 7.58
C LEU A 377 -11.08 8.13 8.96
N ALA A 378 -11.96 8.76 9.74
CA ALA A 378 -11.59 9.29 11.05
C ALA A 378 -11.08 8.20 12.00
N ALA A 379 -11.72 7.03 12.00
CA ALA A 379 -11.30 5.90 12.80
C ALA A 379 -9.96 5.33 12.33
N TYR A 380 -9.75 5.16 11.02
CA TYR A 380 -8.47 4.70 10.47
C TYR A 380 -7.34 5.69 10.75
N GLN A 381 -7.60 6.99 10.64
CA GLN A 381 -6.67 8.06 11.02
C GLN A 381 -6.27 7.97 12.51
N GLY A 382 -7.20 7.58 13.38
CA GLY A 382 -6.91 7.27 14.79
C GLY A 382 -6.06 6.01 14.95
N ILE A 383 -6.36 4.95 14.20
CA ILE A 383 -5.55 3.73 14.17
C ILE A 383 -4.12 4.07 13.75
N ALA A 384 -3.92 4.69 12.59
CA ALA A 384 -2.63 5.03 12.00
C ALA A 384 -1.71 5.82 12.95
N ARG A 385 -2.26 6.79 13.69
CA ARG A 385 -1.50 7.58 14.69
C ARG A 385 -1.08 6.78 15.92
N CYS A 386 -1.73 5.64 16.15
CA CYS A 386 -1.50 4.79 17.31
C CYS A 386 -0.73 3.50 16.96
N GLN A 387 -0.28 3.31 15.71
CA GLN A 387 0.44 2.09 15.31
C GLN A 387 1.93 2.13 15.67
N GLN A 388 2.53 0.95 15.88
CA GLN A 388 3.94 0.73 16.22
C GLN A 388 4.84 0.63 14.98
N PRO A 389 5.79 1.54 14.73
CA PRO A 389 6.64 1.52 13.54
C PRO A 389 7.45 0.23 13.33
#